data_AF-A0A2A3GP00-F1
#
_entry.id   AF-A0A2A3GP00-F1
#
_cell.length_a   1.000
_cell.length_b   1.000
_cell.length_c   1.000
_cell.angle_alpha   90.00
_cell.angle_beta   90.00
_cell.angle_gamma   90.00
#
_symmetry.space_group_name_H-M   'P 1'
#
loop_
_entity.id
_entity.type
_entity.pdbx_description
1 polymer ?
#
loop_
_entity_poly.entity_id
_entity_poly.type
_entity_poly.pdbx_seq_one_letter_code
_entity_poly.pdbx_strand_id
1 'polypeptide(L)'
;MRQAELRGAIRERAAVREQWIGAGEDPADLIVALEIDVLIAADARTARRELLQYGEAQFGDTVRYVGTPQGLATLILDVYVADVADAAILCPIISSAGSKQGTAALIIDDVLPLLGDKYPWRS
;
A
#
# COMPACT_ATOMS: atom_id res chain seq x y z
N MET A 1 -9.12 5.58 2.38
CA MET A 1 -8.63 6.73 1.60
C MET A 1 -9.83 7.51 1.07
N ARG A 2 -9.86 8.83 1.25
CA ARG A 2 -10.95 9.68 0.76
C ARG A 2 -10.72 10.02 -0.73
N GLN A 3 -11.78 10.27 -1.50
CA GLN A 3 -11.66 10.63 -2.93
C GLN A 3 -10.79 11.87 -3.20
N ALA A 4 -10.75 12.83 -2.26
CA ALA A 4 -9.90 14.02 -2.38
C ALA A 4 -8.40 13.68 -2.30
N GLU A 5 -8.03 12.70 -1.46
CA GLU A 5 -6.65 12.20 -1.31
C GLU A 5 -6.19 11.49 -2.59
N LEU A 6 -7.06 10.66 -3.18
CA LEU A 6 -6.82 10.01 -4.48
C LEU A 6 -6.52 11.02 -5.60
N ARG A 7 -7.36 12.05 -5.74
CA ARG A 7 -7.16 13.09 -6.75
C ARG A 7 -5.91 13.93 -6.48
N GLY A 8 -5.52 14.09 -5.22
CA GLY A 8 -4.27 14.74 -4.84
C GLY A 8 -3.06 13.96 -5.35
N ALA A 9 -2.99 12.67 -5.02
CA ALA A 9 -1.89 11.78 -5.42
C ALA A 9 -1.74 11.66 -6.94
N ILE A 10 -2.86 11.57 -7.69
CA ILE A 10 -2.81 11.55 -9.16
C ILE A 10 -2.18 12.83 -9.73
N ARG A 11 -2.55 14.00 -9.18
CA ARG A 11 -1.97 15.28 -9.62
C ARG A 11 -0.49 15.39 -9.27
N GLU A 12 -0.11 14.91 -8.09
CA GLU A 12 1.28 14.90 -7.64
C GLU A 12 2.15 14.01 -8.53
N ARG A 13 1.68 12.80 -8.84
CA ARG A 13 2.35 11.91 -9.82
C ARG A 13 2.48 12.58 -11.19
N ALA A 14 1.42 13.20 -11.70
CA ALA A 14 1.46 13.90 -12.99
C ALA A 14 2.49 15.05 -12.98
N ALA A 15 2.56 15.83 -11.90
CA ALA A 15 3.51 16.93 -11.76
C ALA A 15 4.96 16.45 -11.72
N VAL A 16 5.26 15.38 -10.97
CA VAL A 16 6.60 14.78 -10.93
C VAL A 16 7.01 14.27 -12.31
N ARG A 17 6.09 13.59 -13.02
CA ARG A 17 6.34 13.11 -14.40
C ARG A 17 6.60 14.26 -15.38
N GLU A 18 5.82 15.34 -15.31
CA GLU A 18 6.02 16.52 -16.16
C GLU A 18 7.38 17.19 -15.90
N GLN A 19 7.79 17.31 -14.63
CA GLN A 19 9.10 17.86 -14.27
C GLN A 19 10.25 16.99 -14.78
N TRP A 20 10.12 15.67 -14.68
CA TRP A 20 11.13 14.71 -15.17
C TRP A 20 11.31 14.81 -16.69
N ILE A 21 10.19 14.82 -17.42
CA ILE A 21 10.19 15.00 -18.88
C ILE A 21 10.79 16.37 -19.27
N GLY A 22 10.43 17.43 -18.53
CA GLY A 22 10.96 18.77 -18.74
C GLY A 22 12.47 18.88 -18.52
N ALA A 23 13.05 18.00 -17.69
CA ALA A 23 14.49 17.90 -17.49
C ALA A 23 15.23 17.14 -18.63
N GLY A 24 14.48 16.55 -19.58
CA GLY A 24 15.03 15.78 -20.69
C GLY A 24 15.38 14.33 -20.34
N GLU A 25 14.93 13.85 -19.19
CA GLU A 25 15.13 12.48 -18.74
C GLU A 25 14.11 11.51 -19.38
N ASP A 26 14.46 10.23 -19.48
CA ASP A 26 13.55 9.21 -20.02
C ASP A 26 12.39 8.96 -19.04
N PRO A 27 11.12 9.16 -19.45
CA PRO A 27 9.96 8.85 -18.61
C PRO A 27 9.89 7.39 -18.13
N ALA A 28 10.53 6.47 -18.84
CA ALA A 28 10.60 5.05 -18.48
C ALA A 28 11.46 4.80 -17.23
N ASP A 29 12.39 5.70 -16.91
CA ASP A 29 13.30 5.57 -15.77
C ASP A 29 12.68 6.10 -14.45
N LEU A 30 11.49 6.70 -14.52
CA LEU A 30 10.78 7.23 -13.36
C LEU A 30 9.69 6.26 -12.86
N ILE A 31 9.88 5.78 -11.63
CA ILE A 31 8.88 5.04 -10.86
C ILE A 31 8.36 5.93 -9.74
N VAL A 32 7.06 6.18 -9.71
CA VAL A 32 6.38 6.83 -8.57
C VAL A 32 5.77 5.75 -7.67
N ALA A 33 6.19 5.69 -6.42
CA ALA A 33 5.71 4.71 -5.46
C ALA A 33 4.83 5.34 -4.37
N LEU A 34 3.79 4.63 -3.96
CA LEU A 34 2.96 4.99 -2.81
C LEU A 34 3.38 4.20 -1.58
N GLU A 35 3.82 4.90 -0.53
CA GLU A 35 4.07 4.28 0.78
C GLU A 35 2.77 4.06 1.55
N ILE A 36 2.61 2.86 2.09
CA ILE A 36 1.42 2.44 2.83
C ILE A 36 1.82 1.80 4.15
N ASP A 37 1.41 2.40 5.27
CA ASP A 37 1.48 1.76 6.59
C ASP A 37 0.39 0.69 6.70
N VAL A 38 0.79 -0.54 6.95
CA VAL A 38 -0.10 -1.71 6.90
C VAL A 38 -0.25 -2.35 8.28
N LEU A 39 -1.50 -2.57 8.68
CA LEU A 39 -1.86 -3.48 9.75
C LEU A 39 -2.99 -4.41 9.27
N ILE A 40 -2.70 -5.69 9.12
CA ILE A 40 -3.66 -6.68 8.66
C ILE A 40 -3.77 -7.84 9.62
N ALA A 41 -4.96 -8.42 9.66
CA ALA A 41 -5.27 -9.66 10.35
C ALA A 41 -6.26 -10.48 9.52
N ALA A 42 -6.53 -11.72 9.93
CA ALA A 42 -7.49 -12.59 9.27
C ALA A 42 -8.89 -11.94 9.09
N ASP A 43 -9.27 -11.07 10.03
CA ASP A 43 -10.50 -10.29 9.97
C ASP A 43 -10.29 -8.83 10.38
N ALA A 44 -11.13 -7.94 9.83
CA ALA A 44 -10.98 -6.50 10.02
C ALA A 44 -11.32 -6.03 11.45
N ARG A 45 -12.02 -6.83 12.26
CA ARG A 45 -12.29 -6.50 13.67
C ARG A 45 -11.02 -6.74 14.49
N THR A 46 -10.30 -7.82 14.22
CA THR A 46 -9.01 -8.12 14.85
C THR A 46 -7.97 -7.06 14.51
N ALA A 47 -7.81 -6.68 13.24
CA ALA A 47 -6.86 -5.63 12.84
C ALA A 47 -7.15 -4.28 13.54
N ARG A 48 -8.42 -3.89 13.66
CA ARG A 48 -8.80 -2.67 14.39
C ARG A 48 -8.57 -2.77 15.90
N ARG A 49 -8.77 -3.94 16.50
CA ARG A 49 -8.47 -4.16 17.92
C ARG A 49 -6.97 -4.02 18.17
N GLU A 50 -6.15 -4.56 17.29
CA GLU A 50 -4.69 -4.44 17.37
C GLU A 50 -4.26 -2.98 17.19
N LEU A 51 -4.85 -2.25 16.25
CA LEU A 51 -4.63 -0.80 16.08
C LEU A 51 -4.82 -0.02 17.39
N LEU A 52 -5.92 -0.28 18.10
CA LEU A 52 -6.22 0.36 19.37
C LEU A 52 -5.19 0.03 20.46
N GLN A 53 -4.56 -1.15 20.40
CA GLN A 53 -3.51 -1.55 21.34
C GLN A 53 -2.18 -0.85 21.05
N TYR A 54 -1.86 -0.56 19.78
CA TYR A 54 -0.64 0.17 19.41
C TYR A 54 -0.77 1.68 19.61
N GLY A 55 -1.99 2.20 19.49
CA GLY A 55 -2.25 3.64 19.50
C GLY A 55 -1.97 4.27 18.12
N GLU A 56 -2.68 5.34 17.80
CA GLU A 56 -2.60 5.98 16.48
C GLU A 56 -1.29 6.76 16.23
N ALA A 57 -0.38 6.80 17.20
CA ALA A 57 0.89 7.52 17.12
C ALA A 57 1.99 6.77 16.36
N GLN A 58 1.79 5.50 16.01
CA GLN A 58 2.77 4.73 15.22
C GLN A 58 2.71 5.00 13.71
N PHE A 59 1.84 5.91 13.28
CA PHE A 59 1.61 6.19 11.88
C PHE A 59 2.15 7.56 11.52
N GLY A 60 2.90 7.62 10.41
CA GLY A 60 3.35 8.88 9.83
C GLY A 60 2.25 9.58 9.02
N ASP A 61 2.67 10.52 8.16
CA ASP A 61 1.80 11.19 7.17
C ASP A 61 1.50 10.31 5.92
N THR A 62 1.86 9.03 5.96
CA THR A 62 1.70 8.06 4.86
C THR A 62 0.28 7.50 4.80
N VAL A 63 -0.08 6.90 3.66
CA VAL A 63 -1.38 6.25 3.51
C VAL A 63 -1.48 5.07 4.47
N ARG A 64 -2.60 4.95 5.18
CA ARG A 64 -2.82 3.86 6.14
C ARG A 64 -3.82 2.84 5.61
N TYR A 65 -3.47 1.56 5.75
CA TYR A 65 -4.41 0.45 5.60
C TYR A 65 -4.52 -0.38 6.86
N VAL A 66 -5.74 -0.46 7.42
CA VAL A 66 -6.07 -1.38 8.52
C VAL A 66 -7.25 -2.26 8.12
N GLY A 67 -7.01 -3.57 8.02
CA GLY A 67 -8.02 -4.49 7.49
C GLY A 67 -7.56 -5.92 7.31
N THR A 68 -7.83 -6.48 6.13
CA THR A 68 -7.57 -7.89 5.81
C THR A 68 -6.58 -8.01 4.64
N PRO A 69 -5.90 -9.16 4.48
CA PRO A 69 -5.05 -9.41 3.32
C PRO A 69 -5.78 -9.18 1.99
N GLN A 70 -7.01 -9.70 1.86
CA GLN A 70 -7.80 -9.53 0.64
C GLN A 70 -8.13 -8.05 0.36
N GLY A 71 -8.49 -7.28 1.39
CA GLY A 71 -8.79 -5.87 1.20
C GLY A 71 -7.54 -5.05 0.87
N LEU A 72 -6.36 -5.44 1.38
CA LEU A 72 -5.09 -4.81 1.01
C LEU A 72 -4.74 -5.09 -0.45
N ALA A 73 -4.90 -6.34 -0.91
CA ALA A 73 -4.68 -6.69 -2.31
C ALA A 73 -5.59 -5.87 -3.24
N THR A 74 -6.87 -5.71 -2.90
CA THR A 74 -7.78 -4.83 -3.64
C THR A 74 -7.31 -3.38 -3.65
N LEU A 75 -6.87 -2.82 -2.52
CA LEU A 75 -6.35 -1.46 -2.47
C LEU A 75 -5.13 -1.27 -3.40
N ILE A 76 -4.20 -2.23 -3.40
CA ILE A 76 -3.00 -2.17 -4.27
C ILE A 76 -3.42 -2.18 -5.74
N LEU A 77 -4.39 -3.03 -6.11
CA LEU A 77 -4.93 -3.07 -7.47
C LEU A 77 -5.64 -1.77 -7.84
N ASP A 78 -6.40 -1.18 -6.93
CA ASP A 78 -7.08 0.08 -7.16
C ASP A 78 -6.09 1.24 -7.38
N VAL A 79 -4.99 1.27 -6.62
CA VAL A 79 -3.89 2.24 -6.80
C VAL A 79 -3.29 2.12 -8.19
N TYR A 80 -3.05 0.90 -8.66
CA TYR A 80 -2.52 0.63 -9.99
C TYR A 80 -3.51 0.98 -11.11
N VAL A 81 -4.76 0.52 -11.01
CA VAL A 81 -5.81 0.74 -12.03
C VAL A 81 -6.20 2.21 -12.14
N ALA A 82 -6.20 2.95 -11.02
CA ALA A 82 -6.46 4.39 -11.01
C ALA A 82 -5.24 5.24 -11.39
N ASP A 83 -4.12 4.60 -11.75
CA ASP A 83 -2.86 5.24 -12.16
C ASP A 83 -2.33 6.24 -11.10
N VAL A 84 -2.56 5.92 -9.83
CA VAL A 84 -2.16 6.73 -8.67
C VAL A 84 -0.66 6.62 -8.45
N ALA A 85 -0.11 5.41 -8.60
CA ALA A 85 1.30 5.11 -8.44
C ALA A 85 1.68 3.90 -9.32
N ASP A 86 2.94 3.85 -9.73
CA ASP A 86 3.52 2.74 -10.51
C ASP A 86 3.88 1.56 -9.59
N ALA A 87 4.15 1.83 -8.32
CA ALA A 87 4.48 0.85 -7.30
C ALA A 87 3.83 1.19 -5.95
N ALA A 88 3.72 0.18 -5.08
CA ALA A 88 3.34 0.35 -3.69
C ALA A 88 4.45 -0.19 -2.78
N ILE A 89 4.87 0.62 -1.80
CA ILE A 89 5.81 0.23 -0.75
C ILE A 89 4.97 -0.06 0.49
N LEU A 90 4.95 -1.32 0.93
CA LEU A 90 4.20 -1.73 2.11
C LEU A 90 5.12 -1.68 3.33
N CYS A 91 4.72 -0.88 4.32
CA CYS A 91 5.40 -0.71 5.60
C CYS A 91 4.60 -1.46 6.68
N PRO A 92 4.94 -2.71 7.02
CA PRO A 92 4.19 -3.49 7.98
C PRO A 92 4.43 -2.93 9.38
N ILE A 93 3.36 -2.70 10.13
CA ILE A 93 3.50 -2.33 11.54
C ILE A 93 3.91 -3.58 12.31
N ILE A 94 5.11 -3.53 12.88
CA ILE A 94 5.71 -4.65 13.61
C ILE A 94 5.25 -4.58 15.06
N SER A 95 4.46 -5.59 15.46
CA SER A 95 4.12 -5.81 16.86
C SER A 95 5.29 -6.42 17.62
N SER A 96 5.56 -5.90 18.81
CA SER A 96 6.37 -6.60 19.83
C SER A 96 5.53 -7.57 20.68
N ALA A 97 4.20 -7.63 20.47
CA ALA A 97 3.25 -8.31 21.35
C ALA A 97 2.40 -9.36 20.61
N GLY A 98 2.90 -10.61 20.57
CA GLY A 98 2.08 -11.81 20.76
C GLY A 98 1.09 -12.27 19.68
N SER A 99 0.92 -11.58 18.54
CA SER A 99 0.20 -12.18 17.41
C SER A 99 1.03 -13.35 16.84
N LYS A 100 0.40 -14.52 16.64
CA LYS A 100 1.10 -15.74 16.17
C LYS A 100 1.71 -15.58 14.78
N GLN A 101 1.21 -14.63 13.99
CA GLN A 101 1.75 -14.17 12.71
C GLN A 101 1.67 -12.64 12.69
N GLY A 102 2.79 -11.98 12.47
CA GLY A 102 2.84 -10.52 12.31
C GLY A 102 2.36 -10.09 10.92
N THR A 103 2.02 -8.80 10.77
CA THR A 103 1.59 -8.19 9.50
C THR A 103 2.49 -8.59 8.31
N ALA A 104 3.80 -8.59 8.50
CA ALA A 104 4.75 -8.96 7.45
C ALA A 104 4.58 -10.41 6.95
N ALA A 105 4.30 -11.35 7.86
CA ALA A 105 4.04 -12.74 7.49
C ALA A 105 2.74 -12.87 6.70
N LEU A 106 1.68 -12.19 7.14
CA LEU A 106 0.39 -12.17 6.42
C LEU A 106 0.50 -11.53 5.03
N ILE A 107 1.36 -10.52 4.86
CA ILE A 107 1.64 -9.97 3.52
C ILE A 107 2.23 -11.05 2.61
N ILE A 108 3.23 -11.79 3.10
CA ILE A 108 3.90 -12.82 2.33
C ILE A 108 2.96 -13.99 2.03
N ASP A 109 2.26 -14.48 3.04
CA ASP A 109 1.47 -15.72 2.98
C ASP A 109 0.12 -15.52 2.30
N ASP A 110 -0.53 -14.36 2.50
CA ASP A 110 -1.92 -14.15 2.09
C ASP A 110 -2.08 -13.04 1.04
N VAL A 111 -1.20 -12.03 0.98
CA VAL A 111 -1.35 -10.91 0.02
C VAL A 111 -0.62 -11.19 -1.28
N LEU A 112 0.65 -11.63 -1.22
CA LEU A 112 1.44 -11.89 -2.42
C LEU A 112 0.80 -12.92 -3.36
N PRO A 113 0.23 -14.05 -2.89
CA PRO A 113 -0.44 -15.00 -3.78
C PRO A 113 -1.63 -14.37 -4.53
N LEU A 114 -2.41 -13.51 -3.85
CA LEU A 114 -3.56 -12.83 -4.47
C LEU A 114 -3.15 -11.88 -5.60
N LEU A 115 -1.94 -11.31 -5.53
CA LEU A 115 -1.38 -10.46 -6.59
C LEU A 115 -0.81 -11.31 -7.74
N GLY A 116 -0.18 -12.45 -7.43
CA GLY A 116 0.36 -13.38 -8.42
C GLY A 116 -0.72 -14.03 -9.29
N ASP A 117 -1.82 -14.47 -8.69
CA ASP A 117 -2.94 -15.11 -9.41
C ASP A 117 -3.67 -14.15 -10.37
N LYS A 118 -3.60 -12.84 -10.11
CA LYS A 118 -4.28 -11.81 -10.90
C LYS A 118 -3.42 -11.25 -12.05
N TYR A 119 -2.11 -11.54 -12.07
CA TYR A 119 -1.17 -11.03 -13.08
C TYR A 119 -0.13 -12.09 -13.50
N PRO A 120 -0.43 -12.94 -14.52
CA PRO A 120 0.42 -14.06 -14.90
C PRO A 120 1.72 -13.72 -15.67
N TRP A 121 2.04 -12.45 -15.96
CA TRP A 121 3.17 -12.06 -16.83
C TRP A 121 4.54 -11.96 -16.13
N ARG A 122 4.81 -12.88 -15.19
CA ARG A 122 6.17 -13.21 -14.73
C ARG A 122 6.63 -14.55 -15.29
N SER A 123 6.27 -14.86 -16.53
CA SER A 123 6.78 -15.97 -17.34
C SER A 123 7.62 -15.44 -18.50
#